data_AF-A0A0Q9LLP6-F1
#
_entry.id   AF-A0A0Q9LLP6-F1
#
_cell.length_a   1.000
_cell.length_b   1.000
_cell.length_c   1.000
_cell.angle_alpha   90.00
_cell.angle_beta   90.00
_cell.angle_gamma   90.00
#
_symmetry.space_group_name_H-M   'P 1'
#
loop_
_entity.id
_entity.type
_entity.pdbx_description
1 polymer ?
#
loop_
_entity_poly.entity_id
_entity_poly.type
_entity_poly.pdbx_seq_one_letter_code
_entity_poly.pdbx_strand_id
1 'polypeptide(L)'
;MSTTNTPTVATIRRGSIRATAPLLGWRTVDLLTVAFLGAAFGIAYWGWGLAYQAPANGLGAVFPPLQGITSAPWLMAGVVGGLVIRRPGAALACEVVAALVSMLPGTQWGATTLVSGILEGLGAEIGFLLLGYGAFGLGAAMLAGALAAPLEAVYEWAVYWTDWGMGYKVAYAVVFTVAGAAIAGGVGWLLTRALAGAGALGAFPAGQEARESRAV
;
A
#
# COMPACT_ATOMS: atom_id res chain seq x y z
N MET A 1 28.18 -42.64 27.65
CA MET A 1 28.32 -42.03 26.31
C MET A 1 27.42 -40.80 26.31
N SER A 2 28.00 -39.60 26.51
CA SER A 2 27.24 -38.36 26.71
C SER A 2 27.05 -37.68 25.36
N THR A 3 25.82 -37.63 24.84
CA THR A 3 25.51 -36.91 23.59
C THR A 3 25.31 -35.44 23.90
N THR A 4 26.35 -34.64 23.63
CA THR A 4 26.28 -33.18 23.68
C THR A 4 25.45 -32.69 22.50
N ASN A 5 24.20 -32.28 22.78
CA ASN A 5 23.37 -31.55 21.81
C ASN A 5 24.00 -30.18 21.59
N THR A 6 24.62 -29.99 20.43
CA THR A 6 25.08 -28.67 19.97
C THR A 6 23.84 -27.85 19.59
N PRO A 7 23.63 -26.64 20.15
CA PRO A 7 22.53 -25.79 19.71
C PRO A 7 22.81 -25.31 18.28
N THR A 8 21.92 -25.65 17.36
CA THR A 8 21.96 -25.17 15.98
C THR A 8 21.84 -23.65 16.00
N VAL A 9 22.92 -22.95 15.67
CA VAL A 9 22.91 -21.49 15.51
C VAL A 9 21.91 -21.15 14.40
N ALA A 10 20.76 -20.56 14.78
CA ALA A 10 19.76 -20.11 13.83
C ALA A 10 20.37 -19.05 12.91
N THR A 11 20.53 -19.39 11.63
CA THR A 11 21.02 -18.47 10.61
C THR A 11 20.03 -17.31 10.47
N ILE A 12 20.48 -16.08 10.72
CA ILE A 12 19.69 -14.86 10.51
C ILE A 12 19.24 -14.82 9.04
N ARG A 13 17.96 -15.10 8.78
CA ARG A 13 17.39 -14.93 7.44
C ARG A 13 17.36 -13.44 7.12
N ARG A 14 18.21 -13.02 6.16
CA ARG A 14 18.24 -11.64 5.66
C ARG A 14 17.10 -11.28 4.70
N GLY A 15 16.19 -12.21 4.39
CA GLY A 15 15.15 -12.05 3.39
C GLY A 15 13.74 -12.13 3.97
N SER A 16 12.77 -11.52 3.29
CA SER A 16 11.38 -11.59 3.68
C SER A 16 10.79 -13.00 3.50
N ILE A 17 9.98 -13.44 4.46
CA ILE A 17 9.24 -14.70 4.43
C ILE A 17 8.12 -14.59 3.39
N ARG A 18 8.07 -15.51 2.43
CA ARG A 18 7.06 -15.48 1.36
C ARG A 18 5.77 -16.16 1.80
N ALA A 19 4.68 -15.90 1.09
CA ALA A 19 3.46 -16.70 1.24
C ALA A 19 3.72 -18.16 0.83
N THR A 20 3.01 -19.10 1.47
CA THR A 20 3.12 -20.53 1.18
C THR A 20 2.64 -20.82 -0.25
N ALA A 21 3.45 -21.58 -1.00
CA ALA A 21 3.12 -22.02 -2.34
C ALA A 21 1.93 -23.03 -2.35
N PRO A 22 1.13 -23.09 -3.43
CA PRO A 22 1.21 -22.24 -4.62
C PRO A 22 0.75 -20.80 -4.34
N LEU A 23 1.38 -19.81 -4.99
CA LEU A 23 1.10 -18.38 -4.73
C LEU A 23 -0.32 -17.97 -5.16
N LEU A 24 -0.86 -18.58 -6.22
CA LEU A 24 -2.24 -18.39 -6.67
C LEU A 24 -3.28 -19.13 -5.81
N GLY A 25 -2.84 -19.97 -4.85
CA GLY A 25 -3.73 -20.67 -3.92
C GLY A 25 -4.19 -19.76 -2.78
N TRP A 26 -5.11 -18.84 -3.07
CA TRP A 26 -5.70 -17.96 -2.07
C TRP A 26 -6.43 -18.75 -0.97
N ARG A 27 -6.11 -18.43 0.29
CA ARG A 27 -6.76 -19.02 1.47
C ARG A 27 -7.95 -18.16 1.87
N THR A 28 -8.92 -18.74 2.57
CA THR A 28 -10.04 -17.98 3.15
C THR A 28 -9.56 -16.81 4.03
N VAL A 29 -8.51 -17.02 4.82
CA VAL A 29 -7.94 -15.95 5.66
C VAL A 29 -7.36 -14.79 4.83
N ASP A 30 -6.86 -15.07 3.62
CA ASP A 30 -6.32 -14.04 2.73
C ASP A 30 -7.47 -13.15 2.23
N LEU A 31 -8.58 -13.76 1.79
CA LEU A 31 -9.79 -13.05 1.34
C LEU A 31 -10.45 -12.24 2.47
N LEU A 32 -10.55 -12.82 3.67
CA LEU A 32 -11.07 -12.11 4.84
C LEU A 32 -10.19 -10.91 5.20
N THR A 33 -8.87 -11.06 5.07
CA THR A 33 -7.94 -9.97 5.38
C THR A 33 -8.02 -8.86 4.33
N VAL A 34 -8.23 -9.17 3.05
CA VAL A 34 -8.57 -8.16 2.04
C VAL A 34 -9.82 -7.39 2.44
N ALA A 35 -10.89 -8.08 2.83
CA ALA A 35 -12.13 -7.43 3.23
C ALA A 35 -11.95 -6.52 4.45
N PHE A 36 -11.24 -6.98 5.49
CA PHE A 36 -11.01 -6.18 6.71
C PHE A 36 -10.07 -5.00 6.49
N LEU A 37 -8.94 -5.20 5.81
CA LEU A 37 -8.01 -4.12 5.49
C LEU A 37 -8.67 -3.10 4.56
N GLY A 38 -9.30 -3.58 3.49
CA GLY A 38 -10.04 -2.74 2.55
C GLY A 38 -11.12 -1.93 3.26
N ALA A 39 -11.94 -2.54 4.12
CA ALA A 39 -12.96 -1.80 4.87
C ALA A 39 -12.36 -0.74 5.82
N ALA A 40 -11.30 -1.09 6.57
CA ALA A 40 -10.65 -0.16 7.49
C ALA A 40 -10.02 1.03 6.75
N PHE A 41 -9.28 0.78 5.67
CA PHE A 41 -8.72 1.84 4.85
C PHE A 41 -9.79 2.61 4.09
N GLY A 42 -10.86 1.97 3.63
CA GLY A 42 -11.95 2.67 2.96
C GLY A 42 -12.65 3.70 3.86
N ILE A 43 -12.85 3.37 5.14
CA ILE A 43 -13.35 4.34 6.13
C ILE A 43 -12.32 5.47 6.34
N ALA A 44 -11.03 5.14 6.43
CA ALA A 44 -9.97 6.13 6.57
C ALA A 44 -9.86 7.06 5.34
N TYR A 45 -10.02 6.53 4.13
CA TYR A 45 -10.01 7.25 2.86
C TYR A 45 -11.21 8.17 2.74
N TRP A 46 -12.38 7.70 3.17
CA TRP A 46 -13.57 8.53 3.23
C TRP A 46 -13.36 9.69 4.21
N GLY A 47 -12.85 9.41 5.43
CA GLY A 47 -12.54 10.44 6.42
C GLY A 47 -11.48 11.43 5.93
N TRP A 48 -10.44 10.95 5.25
CA TRP A 48 -9.44 11.80 4.60
C TRP A 48 -10.06 12.67 3.51
N GLY A 49 -10.98 12.13 2.71
CA GLY A 49 -11.73 12.89 1.71
C GLY A 49 -12.51 14.08 2.27
N LEU A 50 -12.98 14.00 3.53
CA LEU A 50 -13.62 15.13 4.21
C LEU A 50 -12.61 16.21 4.62
N ALA A 51 -11.42 15.82 5.06
CA ALA A 51 -10.38 16.72 5.53
C ALA A 51 -9.46 17.24 4.42
N TYR A 52 -9.41 16.57 3.26
CA TYR A 52 -8.44 16.72 2.19
C TYR A 52 -8.34 18.15 1.63
N GLN A 53 -9.47 18.85 1.50
CA GLN A 53 -9.53 20.14 0.81
C GLN A 53 -8.65 21.21 1.46
N ALA A 54 -8.62 21.27 2.80
CA ALA A 54 -7.85 22.27 3.52
C ALA A 54 -6.33 22.18 3.29
N PRO A 55 -5.66 21.02 3.51
CA PRO A 55 -4.24 20.88 3.24
C PRO A 55 -3.92 20.93 1.73
N ALA A 56 -4.78 20.39 0.87
CA ALA A 56 -4.58 20.44 -0.59
C ALA A 56 -4.54 21.89 -1.09
N ASN A 57 -5.51 22.72 -0.70
CA ASN A 57 -5.54 24.14 -1.07
C ASN A 57 -4.35 24.91 -0.49
N GLY A 58 -3.94 24.61 0.74
CA GLY A 58 -2.77 25.23 1.37
C GLY A 58 -1.48 24.97 0.59
N LEU A 59 -1.24 23.72 0.19
CA LEU A 59 -0.08 23.35 -0.64
C LEU A 59 -0.20 23.90 -2.06
N GLY A 60 -1.41 23.87 -2.64
CA GLY A 60 -1.68 24.35 -3.99
C GLY A 60 -1.46 25.84 -4.17
N ALA A 61 -1.72 26.64 -3.13
CA ALA A 61 -1.44 28.08 -3.12
C ALA A 61 0.06 28.42 -3.17
N VAL A 62 0.93 27.53 -2.68
CA VAL A 62 2.39 27.69 -2.76
C VAL A 62 2.89 27.24 -4.13
N PHE A 63 2.55 26.01 -4.52
CA PHE A 63 2.86 25.46 -5.83
C PHE A 63 1.83 24.38 -6.17
N PRO A 64 0.97 24.56 -7.19
CA PRO A 64 -0.16 23.67 -7.45
C PRO A 64 0.16 22.17 -7.49
N PRO A 65 1.29 21.73 -8.09
CA PRO A 65 1.71 20.33 -8.08
C PRO A 65 1.96 19.69 -6.70
N LEU A 66 2.14 20.50 -5.64
CA LEU A 66 2.32 19.97 -4.27
C LEU A 66 1.09 19.25 -3.73
N GLN A 67 -0.08 19.45 -4.32
CA GLN A 67 -1.30 18.72 -3.99
C GLN A 67 -1.15 17.19 -4.11
N GLY A 68 -0.19 16.70 -4.90
CA GLY A 68 0.09 15.26 -4.97
C GLY A 68 0.54 14.66 -3.64
N ILE A 69 1.06 15.46 -2.71
CA ILE A 69 1.40 15.01 -1.35
C ILE A 69 0.14 14.59 -0.59
N THR A 70 -0.92 15.37 -0.72
CA THR A 70 -2.20 15.10 -0.04
C THR A 70 -3.00 13.97 -0.70
N SER A 71 -2.63 13.56 -1.92
CA SER A 71 -3.21 12.39 -2.60
C SER A 71 -2.60 11.06 -2.16
N ALA A 72 -1.33 11.06 -1.70
CA ALA A 72 -0.62 9.84 -1.30
C ALA A 72 -1.28 8.94 -0.24
N PRO A 73 -2.09 9.45 0.73
CA PRO A 73 -2.78 8.58 1.68
C PRO A 73 -3.72 7.56 1.03
N TRP A 74 -4.30 7.85 -0.13
CA TRP A 74 -5.19 6.93 -0.86
C TRP A 74 -4.48 5.76 -1.55
N LEU A 75 -3.15 5.68 -1.47
CA LEU A 75 -2.36 4.57 -2.04
C LEU A 75 -2.01 3.49 -1.00
N MET A 76 -2.42 3.70 0.26
CA MET A 76 -1.90 2.96 1.41
C MET A 76 -2.47 1.55 1.53
N ALA A 77 -3.74 1.34 1.17
CA ALA A 77 -4.42 0.06 1.31
C ALA A 77 -3.78 -1.02 0.45
N GLY A 78 -3.39 -0.68 -0.78
CA GLY A 78 -2.72 -1.58 -1.72
C GLY A 78 -1.31 -1.94 -1.25
N VAL A 79 -0.53 -0.96 -0.79
CA VAL A 79 0.79 -1.23 -0.21
C VAL A 79 0.69 -2.17 0.99
N VAL A 80 -0.17 -1.84 1.97
CA VAL A 80 -0.31 -2.64 3.20
C VAL A 80 -0.90 -4.02 2.88
N GLY A 81 -1.90 -4.09 2.00
CA GLY A 81 -2.47 -5.35 1.53
C GLY A 81 -1.42 -6.29 0.92
N GLY A 82 -0.58 -5.76 0.03
CA GLY A 82 0.52 -6.50 -0.58
C GLY A 82 1.56 -6.97 0.44
N LEU A 83 1.95 -6.11 1.40
CA LEU A 83 2.92 -6.45 2.45
C LEU A 83 2.42 -7.51 3.44
N VAL A 84 1.13 -7.49 3.75
CA VAL A 84 0.50 -8.42 4.70
C VAL A 84 0.25 -9.78 4.05
N ILE A 85 -0.45 -9.80 2.91
CA ILE A 85 -0.95 -11.05 2.29
C ILE A 85 0.14 -11.72 1.45
N ARG A 86 1.00 -10.94 0.78
CA ARG A 86 2.15 -11.41 0.00
C ARG A 86 1.79 -12.41 -1.12
N ARG A 87 0.59 -12.27 -1.69
CA ARG A 87 0.11 -13.04 -2.84
C ARG A 87 -0.15 -12.13 -4.05
N PRO A 88 -0.01 -12.65 -5.29
CA PRO A 88 -0.40 -11.93 -6.49
C PRO A 88 -1.87 -11.50 -6.44
N GLY A 89 -2.11 -10.22 -6.70
CA GLY A 89 -3.41 -9.55 -6.69
C GLY A 89 -3.80 -8.95 -5.33
N ALA A 90 -3.01 -9.13 -4.28
CA ALA A 90 -3.37 -8.65 -2.95
C ALA A 90 -3.34 -7.12 -2.81
N ALA A 91 -2.40 -6.45 -3.47
CA ALA A 91 -2.35 -4.99 -3.43
C ALA A 91 -3.56 -4.40 -4.16
N LEU A 92 -3.80 -4.88 -5.39
CA LEU A 92 -4.95 -4.46 -6.18
C LEU A 92 -6.28 -4.72 -5.45
N ALA A 93 -6.47 -5.91 -4.90
CA ALA A 93 -7.73 -6.27 -4.25
C ALA A 93 -8.02 -5.41 -3.00
N CYS A 94 -7.00 -5.15 -2.17
CA CYS A 94 -7.16 -4.30 -1.00
C CYS A 94 -7.51 -2.85 -1.39
N GLU A 95 -6.83 -2.29 -2.40
CA GLU A 95 -7.10 -0.93 -2.86
C GLU A 95 -8.50 -0.78 -3.45
N VAL A 96 -8.92 -1.75 -4.29
CA VAL A 96 -10.27 -1.74 -4.88
C VAL A 96 -11.35 -1.84 -3.80
N VAL A 97 -11.18 -2.72 -2.80
CA VAL A 97 -12.14 -2.82 -1.69
C VAL A 97 -12.14 -1.53 -0.85
N ALA A 98 -10.97 -0.91 -0.62
CA ALA A 98 -10.89 0.38 0.07
C ALA A 98 -11.63 1.48 -0.69
N ALA A 99 -11.41 1.61 -2.00
CA ALA A 99 -12.08 2.57 -2.84
C ALA A 99 -13.61 2.34 -2.92
N LEU A 100 -14.04 1.08 -2.99
CA LEU A 100 -15.46 0.72 -2.92
C LEU A 100 -16.07 1.17 -1.59
N VAL A 101 -15.44 0.83 -0.47
CA VAL A 101 -15.95 1.18 0.86
C VAL A 101 -15.90 2.69 1.09
N SER A 102 -14.88 3.39 0.60
CA SER A 102 -14.81 4.85 0.72
C SER A 102 -15.87 5.57 -0.09
N MET A 103 -16.28 4.99 -1.22
CA MET A 103 -17.32 5.53 -2.10
C MET A 103 -18.73 5.42 -1.48
N LEU A 104 -19.01 4.35 -0.72
CA LEU A 104 -20.36 4.03 -0.24
C LEU A 104 -21.04 5.09 0.64
N PRO A 105 -20.36 5.73 1.63
CA PRO A 105 -20.99 6.77 2.44
C PRO A 105 -21.23 8.08 1.66
N GLY A 106 -20.71 8.18 0.43
CA GLY A 106 -20.75 9.37 -0.41
C GLY A 106 -19.41 10.11 -0.39
N THR A 107 -18.88 10.40 -1.58
CA THR A 107 -17.67 11.23 -1.79
C THR A 107 -17.97 12.29 -2.84
N GLN A 108 -17.21 13.39 -2.82
CA GLN A 108 -17.32 14.43 -3.85
C GLN A 108 -16.94 13.94 -5.26
N TRP A 109 -16.25 12.82 -5.37
CA TRP A 109 -15.84 12.19 -6.64
C TRP A 109 -16.81 11.11 -7.12
N GLY A 110 -17.70 10.61 -6.25
CA GLY A 110 -18.67 9.57 -6.60
C GLY A 110 -18.00 8.32 -7.19
N ALA A 111 -18.53 7.84 -8.32
CA ALA A 111 -18.08 6.60 -8.97
C ALA A 111 -16.64 6.64 -9.48
N THR A 112 -16.06 7.83 -9.74
CA THR A 112 -14.67 7.92 -10.20
C THR A 112 -13.67 7.50 -9.13
N THR A 113 -14.05 7.52 -7.85
CA THR A 113 -13.25 6.97 -6.74
C THR A 113 -12.85 5.52 -7.00
N LEU A 114 -13.74 4.72 -7.59
CA LEU A 114 -13.44 3.32 -7.91
C LEU A 114 -12.45 3.18 -9.06
N VAL A 115 -12.52 4.08 -10.06
CA VAL A 115 -11.56 4.12 -11.16
C VAL A 115 -10.17 4.42 -10.61
N SER A 116 -10.06 5.41 -9.72
CA SER A 116 -8.80 5.73 -9.06
C SER A 116 -8.24 4.55 -8.28
N GLY A 117 -9.04 3.93 -7.40
CA GLY A 117 -8.59 2.78 -6.61
C GLY A 117 -8.11 1.58 -7.45
N ILE A 118 -8.69 1.37 -8.65
CA ILE A 118 -8.20 0.36 -9.58
C ILE A 118 -6.82 0.74 -10.13
N LEU A 119 -6.62 1.99 -10.56
CA LEU A 119 -5.35 2.47 -11.12
C LEU A 119 -4.23 2.49 -10.08
N GLU A 120 -4.53 2.99 -8.89
CA GLU A 120 -3.64 3.02 -7.73
C GLU A 120 -3.25 1.60 -7.33
N GLY A 121 -4.24 0.70 -7.21
CA GLY A 121 -4.04 -0.68 -6.85
C GLY A 121 -3.21 -1.45 -7.88
N LEU A 122 -3.43 -1.18 -9.17
CA LEU A 122 -2.63 -1.75 -10.26
C LEU A 122 -1.18 -1.29 -10.16
N GLY A 123 -0.95 0.00 -9.91
CA GLY A 123 0.38 0.54 -9.74
C GLY A 123 1.13 -0.07 -8.55
N ALA A 124 0.45 -0.22 -7.41
CA ALA A 124 1.01 -0.89 -6.23
C ALA A 124 1.35 -2.36 -6.51
N GLU A 125 0.45 -3.08 -7.19
CA GLU A 125 0.62 -4.48 -7.56
C GLU A 125 1.82 -4.67 -8.52
N ILE A 126 2.00 -3.77 -9.48
CA ILE A 126 3.17 -3.76 -10.37
C ILE A 126 4.47 -3.68 -9.57
N GLY A 127 4.51 -2.86 -8.50
CA GLY A 127 5.69 -2.78 -7.63
C GLY A 127 6.09 -4.12 -6.99
N PHE A 128 5.11 -4.89 -6.50
CA PHE A 128 5.39 -6.24 -5.98
C PHE A 128 5.68 -7.26 -7.08
N LEU A 129 5.04 -7.13 -8.24
CA LEU A 129 5.27 -7.97 -9.42
C LEU A 129 6.70 -7.82 -9.96
N LEU A 130 7.23 -6.60 -10.04
CA LEU A 130 8.62 -6.33 -10.47
C LEU A 130 9.66 -7.03 -9.58
N LEU A 131 9.30 -7.27 -8.31
CA LEU A 131 10.13 -8.00 -7.35
C LEU A 131 9.83 -9.51 -7.36
N GLY A 132 9.01 -9.99 -8.29
CA GLY A 132 8.58 -11.37 -8.43
C GLY A 132 7.88 -11.92 -7.19
N TYR A 133 7.19 -11.05 -6.42
CA TYR A 133 6.63 -11.40 -5.10
C TYR A 133 7.68 -11.99 -4.15
N GLY A 134 8.94 -11.56 -4.30
CA GLY A 134 10.09 -12.14 -3.62
C GLY A 134 10.62 -11.33 -2.45
N ALA A 135 10.25 -10.05 -2.36
CA ALA A 135 10.74 -9.09 -1.38
C ALA A 135 9.61 -8.21 -0.82
N PHE A 136 9.57 -8.06 0.51
CA PHE A 136 8.51 -7.31 1.23
C PHE A 136 9.07 -6.40 2.34
N GLY A 137 10.32 -5.96 2.19
CA GLY A 137 10.95 -4.99 3.10
C GLY A 137 10.57 -3.53 2.79
N LEU A 138 11.19 -2.58 3.48
CA LEU A 138 10.95 -1.14 3.29
C LEU A 138 11.12 -0.71 1.83
N GLY A 139 12.19 -1.15 1.16
CA GLY A 139 12.42 -0.82 -0.26
C GLY A 139 11.31 -1.33 -1.19
N ALA A 140 10.75 -2.51 -0.91
CA ALA A 140 9.62 -3.05 -1.68
C ALA A 140 8.35 -2.23 -1.45
N ALA A 141 8.09 -1.82 -0.20
CA ALA A 141 6.97 -0.97 0.15
C ALA A 141 7.07 0.41 -0.52
N MET A 142 8.25 1.04 -0.47
CA MET A 142 8.53 2.32 -1.12
C MET A 142 8.36 2.22 -2.65
N LEU A 143 8.82 1.13 -3.26
CA LEU A 143 8.63 0.90 -4.70
C LEU A 143 7.14 0.73 -5.06
N ALA A 144 6.39 -0.06 -4.28
CA ALA A 144 4.95 -0.23 -4.50
C ALA A 144 4.19 1.09 -4.34
N GLY A 145 4.47 1.87 -3.29
CA GLY A 145 3.87 3.19 -3.09
C GLY A 145 4.27 4.19 -4.18
N ALA A 146 5.51 4.14 -4.66
CA ALA A 146 5.96 4.97 -5.79
C ALA A 146 5.20 4.64 -7.07
N LEU A 147 4.99 3.35 -7.36
CA LEU A 147 4.36 2.91 -8.61
C LEU A 147 2.83 2.98 -8.59
N ALA A 148 2.21 3.12 -7.41
CA ALA A 148 0.78 3.38 -7.26
C ALA A 148 0.36 4.77 -7.81
N ALA A 149 1.23 5.77 -7.72
CA ALA A 149 0.89 7.15 -8.08
C ALA A 149 0.86 7.47 -9.61
N PRO A 150 1.77 6.95 -10.47
CA PRO A 150 1.83 7.37 -11.87
C PRO A 150 0.57 7.07 -12.69
N LEU A 151 -0.04 5.90 -12.49
CA LEU A 151 -1.27 5.54 -13.22
C LEU A 151 -2.42 6.47 -12.83
N GLU A 152 -2.53 6.79 -11.53
CA GLU A 152 -3.50 7.75 -11.04
C GLU A 152 -3.22 9.16 -11.54
N ALA A 153 -1.97 9.62 -11.47
CA ALA A 153 -1.60 10.95 -11.95
C ALA A 153 -1.98 11.16 -13.43
N VAL A 154 -1.75 10.15 -14.28
CA VAL A 154 -2.13 10.22 -15.70
C VAL A 154 -3.65 10.30 -15.87
N TYR A 155 -4.41 9.58 -15.07
CA TYR A 155 -5.87 9.67 -15.06
C TYR A 155 -6.34 11.06 -14.61
N GLU A 156 -5.79 11.58 -13.51
CA GLU A 156 -6.13 12.91 -13.02
C GLU A 156 -5.77 14.02 -14.00
N TRP A 157 -4.72 13.87 -14.81
CA TRP A 157 -4.39 14.84 -15.88
C TRP A 157 -5.51 14.99 -16.92
N ALA A 158 -6.28 13.94 -17.14
CA ALA A 158 -7.39 13.91 -18.09
C ALA A 158 -8.71 14.34 -17.45
N VAL A 159 -8.88 14.16 -16.14
CA VAL A 159 -10.16 14.38 -15.45
C VAL A 159 -10.18 15.65 -14.60
N TYR A 160 -9.10 15.95 -13.87
CA TYR A 160 -9.05 17.05 -12.89
C TYR A 160 -8.07 18.16 -13.29
N TRP A 161 -6.96 17.84 -13.95
CA TRP A 161 -5.89 18.80 -14.29
C TRP A 161 -5.84 19.10 -15.80
N THR A 162 -6.98 19.19 -16.47
CA THR A 162 -7.06 19.36 -17.94
C THR A 162 -6.32 20.61 -18.42
N ASP A 163 -6.43 21.69 -17.66
CA ASP A 163 -5.96 23.03 -18.04
C ASP A 163 -4.48 23.28 -17.66
N TRP A 164 -3.85 22.33 -16.97
CA TRP A 164 -2.45 22.44 -16.60
C TRP A 164 -1.53 22.18 -17.81
N GLY A 165 -0.53 23.05 -17.95
CA GLY A 165 0.57 22.81 -18.88
C GLY A 165 1.36 21.54 -18.51
N MET A 166 2.03 20.94 -19.50
CA MET A 166 2.75 19.67 -19.32
C MET A 166 3.79 19.71 -18.18
N GLY A 167 4.46 20.85 -17.99
CA GLY A 167 5.41 21.01 -16.88
C GLY A 167 4.79 20.82 -15.50
N TYR A 168 3.58 21.34 -15.27
CA TYR A 168 2.87 21.18 -13.99
C TYR A 168 2.35 19.75 -13.82
N LYS A 169 1.84 19.14 -14.91
CA LYS A 169 1.43 17.74 -14.93
C LYS A 169 2.57 16.81 -14.51
N VAL A 170 3.73 16.94 -15.15
CA VAL A 170 4.92 16.15 -14.82
C VAL A 170 5.41 16.43 -13.40
N ALA A 171 5.46 17.70 -12.98
CA ALA A 171 5.85 18.03 -11.60
C ALA A 171 4.91 17.38 -10.58
N TYR A 172 3.60 17.35 -10.85
CA TYR A 172 2.60 16.72 -10.00
C TYR A 172 2.82 15.22 -9.89
N ALA A 173 3.02 14.54 -11.03
CA ALA A 173 3.30 13.10 -11.01
C ALA A 173 4.59 12.77 -10.25
N VAL A 174 5.65 13.58 -10.38
CA VAL A 174 6.89 13.39 -9.62
C VAL A 174 6.65 13.57 -8.13
N VAL A 175 5.97 14.65 -7.72
CA VAL A 175 5.65 14.90 -6.31
C VAL A 175 4.78 13.78 -5.73
N PHE A 176 3.73 13.39 -6.45
CA PHE A 176 2.83 12.32 -6.04
C PHE A 176 3.55 10.97 -5.94
N THR A 177 4.47 10.66 -6.87
CA THR A 177 5.32 9.46 -6.83
C THR A 177 6.23 9.44 -5.60
N VAL A 178 6.91 10.55 -5.30
CA VAL A 178 7.78 10.66 -4.12
C VAL A 178 6.95 10.56 -2.83
N ALA A 179 5.80 11.22 -2.79
CA ALA A 179 4.88 11.15 -1.67
C ALA A 179 4.30 9.75 -1.49
N GLY A 180 3.93 9.05 -2.57
CA GLY A 180 3.48 7.66 -2.53
C GLY A 180 4.56 6.73 -1.98
N ALA A 181 5.82 6.91 -2.39
CA ALA A 181 6.94 6.15 -1.84
C ALA A 181 7.11 6.35 -0.33
N ALA A 182 7.06 7.61 0.13
CA ALA A 182 7.31 7.96 1.52
C ALA A 182 6.10 7.66 2.44
N ILE A 183 4.92 8.11 2.05
CA ILE A 183 3.68 8.04 2.83
C ILE A 183 3.09 6.64 2.68
N ALA A 184 2.59 6.25 1.51
CA ALA A 184 1.98 4.93 1.35
C ALA A 184 3.00 3.80 1.54
N GLY A 185 4.18 3.92 0.94
CA GLY A 185 5.28 2.96 1.07
C GLY A 185 5.87 2.91 2.48
N GLY A 186 6.52 4.01 2.90
CA GLY A 186 7.22 4.09 4.18
C GLY A 186 6.31 3.95 5.39
N VAL A 187 5.22 4.73 5.47
CA VAL A 187 4.27 4.63 6.59
C VAL A 187 3.48 3.33 6.54
N GLY A 188 3.07 2.86 5.35
CA GLY A 188 2.41 1.56 5.20
C GLY A 188 3.28 0.39 5.68
N TRP A 189 4.59 0.45 5.44
CA TRP A 189 5.53 -0.54 5.99
C TRP A 189 5.61 -0.47 7.52
N LEU A 190 5.70 0.73 8.11
CA LEU A 190 5.68 0.89 9.56
C LEU A 190 4.38 0.39 10.18
N LEU A 191 3.24 0.69 9.55
CA LEU A 191 1.93 0.22 9.97
C LEU A 191 1.84 -1.32 9.92
N THR A 192 2.33 -1.93 8.84
CA THR A 192 2.39 -3.40 8.73
C THR A 192 3.21 -4.01 9.86
N ARG A 193 4.36 -3.40 10.21
CA ARG A 193 5.18 -3.84 11.33
C ARG A 193 4.50 -3.65 12.68
N ALA A 194 3.77 -2.55 12.87
CA ALA A 194 3.01 -2.31 14.09
C ALA A 194 1.90 -3.35 14.26
N LEU A 195 1.14 -3.65 13.20
CA LEU A 195 0.12 -4.71 13.19
C LEU A 195 0.72 -6.09 13.48
N ALA A 196 1.88 -6.41 12.90
CA ALA A 196 2.61 -7.64 13.20
C ALA A 196 3.07 -7.69 14.66
N GLY A 197 3.59 -6.58 15.18
CA GLY A 197 4.06 -6.44 16.56
C GLY A 197 2.94 -6.50 17.61
N ALA A 198 1.72 -6.13 17.23
CA ALA A 198 0.51 -6.28 18.02
C ALA A 198 -0.09 -7.70 17.98
N GLY A 199 0.46 -8.59 17.13
CA GLY A 199 -0.01 -9.97 16.99
C GLY A 199 -1.19 -10.17 16.02
N ALA A 200 -1.72 -9.10 15.43
CA ALA A 200 -2.86 -9.16 14.51
C ALA A 200 -2.57 -9.97 13.23
N LEU A 201 -1.30 -10.05 12.82
CA LEU A 201 -0.88 -10.72 11.59
C LEU A 201 -0.36 -12.15 11.81
N GLY A 202 -0.78 -12.82 12.90
CA GLY A 202 -0.26 -14.13 13.31
C GLY A 202 -0.32 -15.22 12.22
N ALA A 203 -1.34 -15.17 11.36
CA ALA A 203 -1.57 -16.10 10.25
C ALA A 203 -0.80 -15.79 8.95
N PHE A 204 -0.01 -14.70 8.94
CA PHE A 204 0.68 -14.18 7.77
C PHE A 204 2.20 -14.20 7.92
N PRO A 205 2.96 -14.21 6.81
CA PRO A 205 4.42 -14.19 6.85
C PRO A 205 4.98 -12.97 7.60
N ALA A 206 4.33 -11.80 7.50
CA ALA A 206 4.72 -10.60 8.24
C ALA A 206 4.67 -10.81 9.78
N GLY A 207 3.67 -11.54 10.29
CA GLY A 207 3.59 -11.90 11.70
C GLY A 207 4.63 -12.94 12.11
N GLN A 208 5.00 -13.86 11.21
CA GLN A 208 6.09 -14.80 11.45
C GLN A 208 7.44 -14.08 11.59
N GLU A 209 7.74 -13.11 10.71
CA GLU A 209 8.97 -12.29 10.80
C GLU A 209 9.06 -11.52 12.12
N ALA A 210 7.94 -10.96 12.59
CA ALA A 210 7.89 -10.27 13.87
C ALA A 210 8.15 -11.20 15.07
N ARG A 211 7.72 -12.47 14.99
CA ARG A 211 8.04 -13.47 16.04
C ARG A 211 9.49 -13.91 15.99
N GLU A 212 10.01 -14.21 14.81
CA GLU A 212 11.40 -14.64 14.63
C GLU A 212 12.38 -13.54 15.08
N SER A 213 12.10 -12.27 14.78
CA SER A 213 12.92 -11.13 15.22
C SER A 213 12.88 -10.84 16.72
N ARG A 214 11.85 -11.31 17.46
CA ARG A 214 11.75 -11.15 18.93
C ARG A 214 12.35 -12.33 19.70
N ALA A 215 12.67 -13.43 19.02
CA ALA A 215 13.26 -14.62 19.62
C ALA A 215 14.80 -14.57 19.67
N VAL A 216 15.41 -13.50 19.13
CA VAL A 216 16.84 -13.20 19.12
C VAL A 216 17.11 -12.02 20.05
#